data_AF-A0A9Q0K0B6-F1
#
_entry.id   AF-A0A9Q0K0B6-F1
#
_cell.length_a   1.000
_cell.length_b   1.000
_cell.length_c   1.000
_cell.angle_alpha   90.00
_cell.angle_beta   90.00
_cell.angle_gamma   90.00
#
_symmetry.space_group_name_H-M   'P 1'
#
loop_
_entity.id
_entity.type
_entity.pdbx_description
1 polymer ?
#
loop_
_entity_poly.entity_id
_entity_poly.type
_entity_poly.pdbx_seq_one_letter_code
_entity_poly.pdbx_strand_id
1 'polypeptide(L)'
;MAWNQKFSSLGKLEAEKRKEMESAEEAESRNGGGIIQTWLNRHHLLYSKAIKHPFILSIRDGTIDISSFKRWLGQDYIFVREFIPFVASVLVKAWRESEDGLDIEVILGGMASLNDEISWFKKEGSKWDVLLYGISPQKANQDYCRFLERLMGSEVGYTVAITAFWAIEAVYQESFSLCLQNGTRTPAELMETCQRWGNNEFGQYCQSLQKIVGRRLEKASEDILRKAEEAFVCVLNHEVGFWDMSCGEL
;
A
#
# COMPACT_ATOMS: atom_id res chain seq x y z
N MET A 1 -42.62 32.27 -21.52
CA MET A 1 -41.97 31.13 -22.20
C MET A 1 -40.44 31.22 -22.31
N ALA A 2 -39.80 32.40 -22.14
CA ALA A 2 -38.34 32.54 -22.28
C ALA A 2 -37.50 32.13 -21.04
N TRP A 3 -38.12 31.90 -19.87
CA TRP A 3 -37.39 31.52 -18.64
C TRP A 3 -37.07 30.03 -18.55
N ASN A 4 -38.00 29.14 -18.94
CA ASN A 4 -37.78 27.68 -18.88
C ASN A 4 -36.69 27.18 -19.85
N GLN A 5 -36.49 27.86 -20.98
CA GLN A 5 -35.41 27.52 -21.92
C GLN A 5 -34.02 27.83 -21.35
N LYS A 6 -33.88 28.87 -20.52
CA LYS A 6 -32.58 29.28 -19.95
C LYS A 6 -32.12 28.32 -18.84
N PHE A 7 -33.03 27.86 -17.98
CA PHE A 7 -32.73 26.84 -16.96
C PHE A 7 -32.48 25.45 -17.55
N SER A 8 -33.20 25.07 -18.62
CA SER A 8 -32.92 23.82 -19.34
C SER A 8 -31.56 23.83 -20.05
N SER A 9 -31.13 24.99 -20.57
CA SER A 9 -29.81 25.17 -21.18
C SER A 9 -28.68 25.07 -20.13
N LEU A 10 -28.85 25.70 -18.96
CA LEU A 10 -27.89 25.63 -17.86
C LEU A 10 -27.69 24.20 -17.33
N GLY A 11 -28.79 23.46 -17.12
CA GLY A 11 -28.71 22.07 -16.64
C GLY A 11 -28.05 21.12 -17.65
N LYS A 12 -28.17 21.38 -18.96
CA LYS A 12 -27.45 20.62 -19.99
C LYS A 12 -25.96 20.92 -20.00
N LEU A 13 -25.60 22.20 -19.84
CA LEU A 13 -24.21 22.65 -19.80
C LEU A 13 -23.45 22.10 -18.58
N GLU A 14 -24.10 22.00 -17.43
CA GLU A 14 -23.53 21.39 -16.23
C GLU A 14 -23.37 19.87 -16.37
N ALA A 15 -24.34 19.19 -17.00
CA ALA A 15 -24.26 17.76 -17.26
C ALA A 15 -23.20 17.40 -18.31
N GLU A 16 -23.02 18.23 -19.33
CA GLU A 16 -21.93 18.10 -20.32
C GLU A 16 -20.57 18.32 -19.68
N LYS A 17 -20.40 19.37 -18.86
CA LYS A 17 -19.16 19.60 -18.10
C LYS A 17 -18.82 18.45 -17.16
N ARG A 18 -19.81 17.87 -16.48
CA ARG A 18 -19.60 16.72 -15.59
C ARG A 18 -19.17 15.47 -16.38
N LYS A 19 -19.79 15.21 -17.54
CA LYS A 19 -19.36 14.13 -18.44
C LYS A 19 -17.97 14.34 -19.04
N GLU A 20 -17.62 15.58 -19.39
CA GLU A 20 -16.29 15.92 -19.89
C GLU A 20 -15.23 15.67 -18.81
N MET A 21 -15.50 16.09 -17.56
CA MET A 21 -14.65 15.79 -16.40
C MET A 21 -14.49 14.28 -16.17
N GLU A 22 -15.60 13.53 -16.15
CA GLU A 22 -15.56 12.06 -15.97
C GLU A 22 -14.78 11.39 -17.11
N SER A 23 -14.93 11.86 -18.35
CA SER A 23 -14.19 11.33 -19.51
C SER A 23 -12.70 11.68 -19.49
N ALA A 24 -12.35 12.85 -18.95
CA ALA A 24 -10.97 13.28 -18.77
C ALA A 24 -10.31 12.49 -17.64
N GLU A 25 -11.01 12.26 -16.52
CA GLU A 25 -10.57 11.39 -15.43
C GLU A 25 -10.38 9.93 -15.90
N GLU A 26 -11.26 9.41 -16.75
CA GLU A 26 -11.12 8.08 -17.35
C GLU A 26 -9.94 7.99 -18.34
N ALA A 27 -9.66 9.07 -19.09
CA ALA A 27 -8.53 9.13 -20.02
C ALA A 27 -7.18 9.30 -19.30
N GLU A 28 -7.12 10.13 -18.24
CA GLU A 28 -5.95 10.28 -17.36
C GLU A 28 -5.67 8.98 -16.57
N SER A 29 -6.72 8.31 -16.08
CA SER A 29 -6.62 6.97 -15.47
C SER A 29 -5.94 5.93 -16.38
N ARG A 30 -6.17 6.01 -17.71
CA ARG A 30 -5.58 5.08 -18.69
C ARG A 30 -4.09 5.33 -18.97
N ASN A 31 -3.59 6.56 -18.87
CA ASN A 31 -2.16 6.85 -19.09
C ASN A 31 -1.34 6.68 -17.80
N GLY A 32 -1.90 7.00 -16.62
CA GLY A 32 -1.19 6.94 -15.34
C GLY A 32 -0.93 5.51 -14.88
N GLY A 33 -1.83 4.59 -15.24
CA GLY A 33 -1.60 3.15 -15.12
C GLY A 33 -0.45 2.64 -16.02
N GLY A 34 -0.09 3.36 -17.08
CA GLY A 34 0.93 2.93 -18.05
C GLY A 34 2.34 2.86 -17.47
N ILE A 35 2.76 3.84 -16.68
CA ILE A 35 4.10 3.86 -16.07
C ILE A 35 4.21 2.77 -15.01
N ILE A 36 3.23 2.68 -14.11
CA ILE A 36 3.18 1.65 -13.08
C ILE A 36 3.17 0.25 -13.71
N GLN A 37 2.34 0.02 -14.73
CA GLN A 37 2.30 -1.25 -15.44
C GLN A 37 3.63 -1.57 -16.13
N THR A 38 4.33 -0.57 -16.66
CA THR A 38 5.67 -0.74 -17.25
C THR A 38 6.67 -1.23 -16.20
N TRP A 39 6.65 -0.65 -14.99
CA TRP A 39 7.50 -1.10 -13.89
C TRP A 39 7.13 -2.50 -13.40
N LEU A 40 5.83 -2.80 -13.24
CA LEU A 40 5.37 -4.13 -12.88
C LEU A 40 5.81 -5.20 -13.89
N ASN A 41 5.76 -4.88 -15.19
CA ASN A 41 6.24 -5.78 -16.24
C ASN A 41 7.77 -5.93 -16.20
N ARG A 42 8.50 -4.83 -16.06
CA ARG A 42 9.97 -4.81 -16.02
C ARG A 42 10.51 -5.60 -14.83
N HIS A 43 9.90 -5.42 -13.65
CA HIS A 43 10.32 -6.02 -12.38
C HIS A 43 9.46 -7.22 -11.96
N HIS A 44 8.73 -7.83 -12.90
CA HIS A 44 7.73 -8.87 -12.61
C HIS A 44 8.25 -10.03 -11.77
N LEU A 45 9.51 -10.45 -11.94
CA LEU A 45 10.11 -11.52 -11.14
C LEU A 45 10.25 -11.11 -9.67
N LEU A 46 10.72 -9.89 -9.40
CA LEU A 46 10.87 -9.38 -8.05
C LEU A 46 9.51 -9.08 -7.43
N TYR A 47 8.59 -8.47 -8.20
CA TYR A 47 7.22 -8.24 -7.77
C TYR A 47 6.54 -9.54 -7.38
N SER A 48 6.59 -10.56 -8.25
CA SER A 48 6.00 -11.87 -7.97
C SER A 48 6.61 -12.53 -6.74
N LYS A 49 7.91 -12.33 -6.46
CA LYS A 49 8.53 -12.86 -5.24
C LYS A 49 8.01 -12.15 -3.98
N ALA A 50 7.79 -10.84 -4.05
CA ALA A 50 7.25 -10.07 -2.94
C ALA A 50 5.80 -10.47 -2.62
N ILE A 51 4.94 -10.68 -3.64
CA ILE A 51 3.51 -10.98 -3.43
C ILE A 51 3.16 -12.48 -3.28
N LYS A 52 4.01 -13.38 -3.79
CA LYS A 52 3.82 -14.85 -3.72
C LYS A 52 4.96 -15.50 -2.96
N HIS A 53 5.41 -14.86 -1.88
CA HIS A 53 6.50 -15.38 -1.08
C HIS A 53 6.14 -16.74 -0.45
N PRO A 54 7.08 -17.69 -0.30
CA PRO A 54 6.85 -18.95 0.41
C PRO A 54 6.17 -18.79 1.78
N PHE A 55 6.47 -17.73 2.52
CA PHE A 55 5.77 -17.39 3.77
C PHE A 55 4.25 -17.24 3.55
N ILE A 56 3.84 -16.38 2.61
CA ILE A 56 2.42 -16.14 2.27
C ILE A 56 1.76 -17.41 1.71
N LEU A 57 2.45 -18.12 0.82
CA LEU A 57 1.92 -19.37 0.26
C LEU A 57 1.73 -20.45 1.33
N SER A 58 2.60 -20.51 2.34
CA SER A 58 2.42 -21.44 3.46
C SER A 58 1.17 -21.13 4.29
N ILE A 59 0.80 -19.84 4.43
CA ILE A 59 -0.46 -19.44 5.07
C ILE A 59 -1.63 -19.90 4.21
N ARG A 60 -1.59 -19.58 2.90
CA ARG A 60 -2.61 -19.97 1.92
C ARG A 60 -2.85 -21.48 1.89
N ASP A 61 -1.79 -22.26 1.93
CA ASP A 61 -1.83 -23.73 1.78
C ASP A 61 -2.05 -24.46 3.11
N GLY A 62 -2.11 -23.72 4.23
CA GLY A 62 -2.33 -24.29 5.57
C GLY A 62 -1.13 -25.05 6.12
N THR A 63 0.07 -24.78 5.60
CA THR A 63 1.33 -25.44 5.98
C THR A 63 2.24 -24.55 6.82
N ILE A 64 1.84 -23.30 7.08
CA ILE A 64 2.57 -22.34 7.91
C ILE A 64 2.89 -22.93 9.29
N ASP A 65 4.15 -22.81 9.68
CA ASP A 65 4.56 -23.07 11.05
C ASP A 65 4.17 -21.89 11.96
N ILE A 66 3.55 -22.19 13.10
CA ILE A 66 3.09 -21.18 14.05
C ILE A 66 4.25 -20.34 14.59
N SER A 67 5.46 -20.89 14.72
CA SER A 67 6.61 -20.07 15.15
C SER A 67 6.96 -19.00 14.11
N SER A 68 6.80 -19.31 12.82
CA SER A 68 7.00 -18.37 11.72
C SER A 68 5.92 -17.28 11.71
N PHE A 69 4.66 -17.65 11.94
CA PHE A 69 3.58 -16.67 12.11
C PHE A 69 3.83 -15.73 13.31
N LYS A 70 4.19 -16.27 14.48
CA LYS A 70 4.49 -15.47 15.68
C LYS A 70 5.68 -14.53 15.47
N ARG A 71 6.69 -14.97 14.71
CA ARG A 71 7.85 -14.15 14.34
C ARG A 71 7.44 -12.98 13.46
N TRP A 72 6.67 -13.24 12.40
CA TRP A 72 6.10 -12.20 11.55
C TRP A 72 5.28 -11.22 12.39
N LEU A 73 4.34 -11.69 13.21
CA LEU A 73 3.46 -10.85 14.04
C LEU A 73 4.26 -9.87 14.92
N GLY A 74 5.34 -10.36 15.54
CA GLY A 74 6.21 -9.56 16.39
C GLY A 74 7.04 -8.53 15.63
N GLN A 75 7.60 -8.91 14.46
CA GLN A 75 8.39 -8.01 13.64
C GLN A 75 7.51 -6.95 12.95
N ASP A 76 6.33 -7.35 12.48
CA ASP A 76 5.39 -6.47 11.79
C ASP A 76 4.79 -5.43 12.73
N TYR A 77 4.59 -5.78 14.01
CA TYR A 77 4.25 -4.79 15.02
C TYR A 77 5.32 -3.69 15.19
N ILE A 78 6.61 -4.03 15.09
CA ILE A 78 7.69 -3.03 15.11
C ILE A 78 7.64 -2.18 13.84
N PHE A 79 7.49 -2.83 12.68
CA PHE A 79 7.42 -2.15 11.39
C PHE A 79 6.28 -1.13 11.34
N VAL A 80 5.05 -1.52 11.72
CA VAL A 80 3.88 -0.63 11.69
C VAL A 80 4.08 0.60 12.57
N ARG A 81 4.80 0.49 13.69
CA ARG A 81 5.12 1.64 14.55
C ARG A 81 6.04 2.65 13.86
N GLU A 82 6.96 2.20 13.02
CA GLU A 82 7.82 3.06 12.19
C GLU A 82 7.13 3.49 10.88
N PHE A 83 6.14 2.73 10.43
CA PHE A 83 5.31 3.07 9.28
C PHE A 83 4.40 4.27 9.55
N ILE A 84 3.83 4.39 10.77
CA ILE A 84 2.98 5.52 11.18
C ILE A 84 3.66 6.90 10.93
N PRO A 85 4.87 7.20 11.44
CA PRO A 85 5.52 8.48 11.19
C PRO A 85 5.90 8.66 9.71
N PHE A 86 6.19 7.58 8.98
CA PHE A 86 6.39 7.65 7.53
C PHE A 86 5.11 8.11 6.81
N VAL A 87 3.96 7.48 7.06
CA VAL A 87 2.67 7.90 6.47
C VAL A 87 2.31 9.33 6.90
N ALA A 88 2.64 9.74 8.13
CA ALA A 88 2.49 11.14 8.56
C ALA A 88 3.32 12.11 7.72
N SER A 89 4.56 11.73 7.40
CA SER A 89 5.41 12.54 6.52
C SER A 89 4.84 12.62 5.10
N VAL A 90 4.27 11.53 4.57
CA VAL A 90 3.62 11.50 3.26
C VAL A 90 2.40 12.42 3.25
N LEU A 91 1.59 12.41 4.32
CA LEU A 91 0.46 13.32 4.48
C LEU A 91 0.90 14.80 4.47
N VAL A 92 1.99 15.13 5.17
CA VAL A 92 2.56 16.49 5.16
C VAL A 92 3.08 16.88 3.78
N LYS A 93 3.72 15.95 3.06
CA LYS A 93 4.20 16.18 1.68
C LYS A 93 3.01 16.37 0.73
N ALA A 94 1.96 15.57 0.85
CA ALA A 94 0.73 15.70 0.08
C ALA A 94 0.07 17.07 0.31
N TRP A 95 -0.03 17.52 1.57
CA TRP A 95 -0.55 18.86 1.88
C TRP A 95 0.23 20.00 1.21
N ARG A 96 1.55 19.84 1.02
CA ARG A 96 2.40 20.87 0.38
C ARG A 96 2.37 20.83 -1.14
N GLU A 97 2.24 19.63 -1.73
CA GLU A 97 2.51 19.40 -3.15
C GLU A 97 1.29 18.91 -3.95
N SER A 98 0.16 18.61 -3.31
CA SER A 98 -1.10 18.24 -3.97
C SER A 98 -1.82 19.47 -4.54
N GLU A 99 -2.42 19.31 -5.72
CA GLU A 99 -3.09 20.40 -6.45
C GLU A 99 -4.54 20.62 -5.99
N ASP A 100 -5.26 19.56 -5.60
CA ASP A 100 -6.70 19.58 -5.33
C ASP A 100 -7.09 19.17 -3.89
N GLY A 101 -6.12 18.72 -3.08
CA GLY A 101 -6.33 18.27 -1.70
C GLY A 101 -6.99 16.90 -1.55
N LEU A 102 -7.43 16.25 -2.64
CA LEU A 102 -8.09 14.93 -2.60
C LEU A 102 -7.13 13.83 -2.15
N ASP A 103 -5.84 13.97 -2.48
CA ASP A 103 -4.78 13.07 -2.02
C ASP A 103 -4.72 12.99 -0.48
N ILE A 104 -4.96 14.11 0.21
CA ILE A 104 -4.91 14.22 1.67
C ILE A 104 -5.97 13.32 2.30
N GLU A 105 -7.19 13.31 1.75
CA GLU A 105 -8.29 12.51 2.28
C GLU A 105 -8.00 11.02 2.18
N VAL A 106 -7.42 10.57 1.06
CA VAL A 106 -7.01 9.17 0.88
C VAL A 106 -5.92 8.80 1.87
N ILE A 107 -4.85 9.59 1.99
CA ILE A 107 -3.74 9.28 2.89
C ILE A 107 -4.19 9.31 4.36
N LEU A 108 -5.03 10.29 4.73
CA LEU A 108 -5.59 10.41 6.07
C LEU A 108 -6.49 9.22 6.42
N GLY A 109 -7.26 8.71 5.46
CA GLY A 109 -8.07 7.51 5.63
C GLY A 109 -7.24 6.29 6.03
N GLY A 110 -6.14 6.03 5.33
CA GLY A 110 -5.22 4.94 5.70
C GLY A 110 -4.57 5.14 7.06
N MET A 111 -4.14 6.37 7.37
CA MET A 111 -3.58 6.70 8.68
C MET A 111 -4.56 6.43 9.83
N ALA A 112 -5.85 6.73 9.65
CA ALA A 112 -6.85 6.45 10.66
C ALA A 112 -6.95 4.93 10.94
N SER A 113 -6.84 4.10 9.90
CA SER A 113 -6.86 2.63 10.02
C SER A 113 -5.65 2.07 10.78
N LEU A 114 -4.50 2.74 10.77
CA LEU A 114 -3.30 2.30 11.51
C LEU A 114 -3.53 2.25 13.03
N ASN A 115 -4.43 3.08 13.58
CA ASN A 115 -4.76 3.02 15.00
C ASN A 115 -5.51 1.73 15.37
N ASP A 116 -6.44 1.31 14.52
CA ASP A 116 -7.18 0.06 14.68
C ASP A 116 -6.27 -1.15 14.47
N GLU A 117 -5.29 -1.02 13.56
CA GLU A 117 -4.26 -2.01 13.32
C GLU A 117 -3.34 -2.23 14.53
N ILE A 118 -2.84 -1.16 15.16
CA ILE A 118 -2.06 -1.26 16.40
C ILE A 118 -2.86 -1.96 17.51
N SER A 119 -4.16 -1.68 17.60
CA SER A 119 -5.05 -2.33 18.57
C SER A 119 -5.22 -3.82 18.27
N TRP A 120 -5.33 -4.18 16.99
CA TRP A 120 -5.37 -5.56 16.54
C TRP A 120 -4.06 -6.31 16.83
N PHE A 121 -2.90 -5.73 16.55
CA PHE A 121 -1.60 -6.36 16.88
C PHE A 121 -1.50 -6.69 18.36
N LYS A 122 -1.94 -5.78 19.26
CA LYS A 122 -1.93 -6.04 20.71
C LYS A 122 -2.84 -7.20 21.13
N LYS A 123 -4.02 -7.30 20.50
CA LYS A 123 -4.95 -8.43 20.70
C LYS A 123 -4.32 -9.73 20.23
N GLU A 124 -3.78 -9.77 19.01
CA GLU A 124 -3.14 -10.98 18.48
C GLU A 124 -1.88 -11.35 19.27
N GLY A 125 -1.07 -10.38 19.69
CA GLY A 125 0.09 -10.62 20.54
C GLY A 125 -0.30 -11.32 21.85
N SER A 126 -1.43 -10.93 22.45
CA SER A 126 -1.98 -11.59 23.63
C SER A 126 -2.53 -12.99 23.32
N LYS A 127 -3.26 -13.16 22.21
CA LYS A 127 -3.81 -14.45 21.76
C LYS A 127 -2.73 -15.49 21.46
N TRP A 128 -1.60 -15.05 20.93
CA TRP A 128 -0.51 -15.92 20.47
C TRP A 128 0.67 -15.98 21.44
N ASP A 129 0.55 -15.45 22.66
CA ASP A 129 1.64 -15.38 23.64
C ASP A 129 2.94 -14.74 23.07
N VAL A 130 2.79 -13.67 22.30
CA VAL A 130 3.90 -12.90 21.71
C VAL A 130 4.09 -11.60 22.49
N LEU A 131 5.23 -11.48 23.18
CA LEU A 131 5.57 -10.30 23.99
C LEU A 131 6.06 -9.13 23.12
N LEU A 132 5.12 -8.40 22.50
CA LEU A 132 5.40 -7.32 21.53
C LEU A 132 6.45 -6.29 21.96
N TYR A 133 6.51 -5.91 23.25
CA TYR A 133 7.45 -4.90 23.75
C TYR A 133 8.86 -5.43 24.06
N GLY A 134 9.07 -6.76 24.04
CA GLY A 134 10.34 -7.39 24.33
C GLY A 134 11.10 -7.90 23.09
N ILE A 135 10.54 -7.72 21.90
CA ILE A 135 11.09 -8.26 20.65
C ILE A 135 12.14 -7.30 20.10
N SER A 136 13.32 -7.83 19.81
CA SER A 136 14.36 -7.08 19.10
C SER A 136 14.09 -7.11 17.59
N PRO A 137 14.20 -5.97 16.89
CA PRO A 137 14.04 -5.96 15.44
C PRO A 137 15.17 -6.73 14.78
N GLN A 138 14.84 -7.63 13.87
CA GLN A 138 15.83 -8.33 13.06
C GLN A 138 16.45 -7.41 12.01
N LYS A 139 17.58 -7.84 11.43
CA LYS A 139 18.34 -7.03 10.47
C LYS A 139 17.49 -6.55 9.29
N ALA A 140 16.68 -7.41 8.69
CA ALA A 140 15.78 -7.05 7.60
C ALA A 140 14.77 -5.96 8.01
N ASN A 141 14.16 -6.09 9.19
CA ASN A 141 13.25 -5.09 9.74
C ASN A 141 13.96 -3.74 10.00
N GLN A 142 15.14 -3.77 10.63
CA GLN A 142 15.93 -2.56 10.86
C GLN A 142 16.33 -1.85 9.56
N ASP A 143 16.69 -2.62 8.52
CA ASP A 143 17.03 -2.07 7.21
C ASP A 143 15.80 -1.44 6.54
N TYR A 144 14.61 -2.03 6.72
CA TYR A 144 13.36 -1.49 6.21
C TYR A 144 12.97 -0.20 6.96
N CYS A 145 13.00 -0.18 8.29
CA CYS A 145 12.71 1.03 9.07
C CYS A 145 13.67 2.18 8.72
N ARG A 146 14.97 1.89 8.55
CA ARG A 146 15.95 2.89 8.04
C ARG A 146 15.60 3.40 6.65
N PHE A 147 15.01 2.57 5.79
CA PHE A 147 14.53 3.01 4.48
C PHE A 147 13.33 3.94 4.61
N LEU A 148 12.36 3.65 5.48
CA LEU A 148 11.24 4.55 5.78
C LEU A 148 11.73 5.90 6.33
N GLU A 149 12.67 5.90 7.28
CA GLU A 149 13.29 7.12 7.81
C GLU A 149 13.92 7.98 6.71
N ARG A 150 14.63 7.36 5.75
CA ARG A 150 15.22 8.09 4.60
C ARG A 150 14.14 8.71 3.71
N LEU A 151 13.02 8.01 3.48
CA LEU A 151 11.91 8.54 2.68
C LEU A 151 11.20 9.74 3.34
N MET A 152 11.31 9.87 4.67
CA MET A 152 10.78 11.01 5.41
C MET A 152 11.62 12.29 5.22
N GLY A 153 12.86 12.16 4.71
CA GLY A 153 13.78 13.28 4.46
C GLY A 153 13.16 14.41 3.63
N SER A 154 13.58 15.65 3.89
CA SER A 154 13.06 16.83 3.17
C SER A 154 13.50 16.87 1.71
N GLU A 155 14.57 16.17 1.37
CA GLU A 155 15.10 15.98 0.02
C GLU A 155 14.26 15.01 -0.84
N VAL A 156 13.41 14.19 -0.21
CA VAL A 156 12.53 13.24 -0.91
C VAL A 156 11.21 13.93 -1.24
N GLY A 157 10.94 14.14 -2.52
CA GLY A 157 9.69 14.76 -2.99
C GLY A 157 8.48 13.85 -2.82
N TYR A 158 7.28 14.44 -2.77
CA TYR A 158 6.02 13.73 -2.55
C TYR A 158 5.84 12.53 -3.50
N THR A 159 6.13 12.69 -4.81
CA THR A 159 5.95 11.64 -5.82
C THR A 159 6.73 10.36 -5.50
N VAL A 160 7.94 10.47 -4.96
CA VAL A 160 8.75 9.29 -4.58
C VAL A 160 8.18 8.64 -3.32
N ALA A 161 7.81 9.45 -2.33
CA ALA A 161 7.29 8.97 -1.05
C ALA A 161 5.92 8.27 -1.20
N ILE A 162 4.99 8.84 -2.00
CA ILE A 162 3.68 8.23 -2.27
C ILE A 162 3.80 6.96 -3.13
N THR A 163 4.80 6.88 -4.02
CA THR A 163 5.11 5.66 -4.77
C THR A 163 5.54 4.54 -3.83
N ALA A 164 6.44 4.82 -2.89
CA ALA A 164 6.85 3.84 -1.89
C ALA A 164 5.67 3.43 -1.00
N PHE A 165 4.87 4.39 -0.53
CA PHE A 165 3.71 4.11 0.30
C PHE A 165 2.70 3.18 -0.40
N TRP A 166 2.32 3.51 -1.63
CA TRP A 166 1.45 2.65 -2.45
C TRP A 166 2.04 1.24 -2.62
N ALA A 167 3.34 1.12 -2.90
CA ALA A 167 3.96 -0.18 -3.15
C ALA A 167 3.93 -1.10 -1.91
N ILE A 168 4.13 -0.53 -0.71
CA ILE A 168 4.06 -1.26 0.57
C ILE A 168 2.65 -1.83 0.75
N GLU A 169 1.64 -0.97 0.66
CA GLU A 169 0.23 -1.35 0.85
C GLU A 169 -0.22 -2.38 -0.22
N ALA A 170 0.18 -2.17 -1.48
CA ALA A 170 -0.16 -3.06 -2.58
C ALA A 170 0.44 -4.46 -2.42
N VAL A 171 1.69 -4.57 -1.94
CA VAL A 171 2.31 -5.89 -1.69
C VAL A 171 1.54 -6.65 -0.62
N TYR A 172 1.18 -6.01 0.49
CA TYR A 172 0.38 -6.64 1.53
C TYR A 172 -1.00 -7.06 1.01
N GLN A 173 -1.68 -6.16 0.27
CA GLN A 173 -2.99 -6.43 -0.28
C GLN A 173 -2.98 -7.64 -1.22
N GLU A 174 -2.08 -7.64 -2.20
CA GLU A 174 -1.99 -8.73 -3.17
C GLU A 174 -1.59 -10.03 -2.49
N SER A 175 -0.63 -10.00 -1.54
CA SER A 175 -0.19 -11.17 -0.79
C SER A 175 -1.34 -11.84 -0.02
N PHE A 176 -2.04 -11.09 0.83
CA PHE A 176 -3.09 -11.64 1.67
C PHE A 176 -4.37 -11.96 0.89
N SER A 177 -4.61 -11.30 -0.26
CA SER A 177 -5.73 -11.67 -1.14
C SER A 177 -5.60 -13.11 -1.65
N LEU A 178 -4.37 -13.61 -1.84
CA LEU A 178 -4.13 -15.00 -2.25
C LEU A 178 -4.66 -16.01 -1.23
N CYS A 179 -4.66 -15.66 0.05
CA CYS A 179 -5.15 -16.50 1.14
C CYS A 179 -6.68 -16.55 1.22
N LEU A 180 -7.38 -15.65 0.53
CA LEU A 180 -8.85 -15.57 0.50
C LEU A 180 -9.47 -16.09 -0.80
N GLN A 181 -8.65 -16.50 -1.77
CA GLN A 181 -9.13 -17.07 -3.03
C GLN A 181 -9.87 -18.40 -2.82
N ASN A 182 -10.66 -18.79 -3.82
CA ASN A 182 -11.31 -20.10 -3.82
C ASN A 182 -10.26 -21.24 -3.85
N GLY A 183 -10.47 -22.27 -3.04
CA GLY A 183 -9.61 -23.46 -2.99
C GLY A 183 -8.38 -23.34 -2.10
N THR A 184 -8.28 -22.29 -1.29
CA THR A 184 -7.24 -22.16 -0.26
C THR A 184 -7.50 -23.09 0.92
N ARG A 185 -6.45 -23.33 1.71
CA ARG A 185 -6.49 -24.11 2.96
C ARG A 185 -6.05 -23.26 4.15
N THR A 186 -6.26 -21.95 4.06
CA THR A 186 -5.92 -20.99 5.11
C THR A 186 -6.49 -21.43 6.46
N PRO A 187 -5.67 -21.57 7.52
CA PRO A 187 -6.15 -21.99 8.83
C PRO A 187 -7.21 -21.02 9.37
N ALA A 188 -8.27 -21.55 9.98
CA ALA A 188 -9.38 -20.73 10.49
C ALA A 188 -8.91 -19.66 11.50
N GLU A 189 -7.92 -19.98 12.31
CA GLU A 189 -7.31 -19.09 13.30
C GLU A 189 -6.53 -17.91 12.70
N LEU A 190 -6.11 -18.02 11.44
CA LEU A 190 -5.42 -16.98 10.66
C LEU A 190 -6.35 -16.24 9.70
N MET A 191 -7.60 -16.67 9.56
CA MET A 191 -8.56 -16.06 8.63
C MET A 191 -8.80 -14.58 8.94
N GLU A 192 -8.90 -14.20 10.22
CA GLU A 192 -9.02 -12.79 10.65
C GLU A 192 -7.83 -11.97 10.14
N THR A 193 -6.62 -12.52 10.22
CA THR A 193 -5.39 -11.87 9.73
C THR A 193 -5.47 -11.65 8.21
N CYS A 194 -5.77 -12.71 7.46
CA CYS A 194 -5.88 -12.63 6.01
C CYS A 194 -6.99 -11.67 5.56
N GLN A 195 -8.09 -11.58 6.31
CA GLN A 195 -9.17 -10.65 6.03
C GLN A 195 -8.78 -9.18 6.24
N ARG A 196 -7.77 -8.83 7.03
CA ARG A 196 -7.40 -7.41 7.22
C ARG A 196 -6.86 -6.78 5.94
N TRP A 197 -5.93 -7.46 5.28
CA TRP A 197 -5.26 -6.95 4.08
C TRP A 197 -5.76 -7.61 2.79
N GLY A 198 -6.38 -8.80 2.86
CA GLY A 198 -6.87 -9.49 1.67
C GLY A 198 -8.27 -9.07 1.20
N ASN A 199 -9.01 -8.28 2.01
CA ASN A 199 -10.38 -7.89 1.69
C ASN A 199 -10.47 -6.89 0.52
N ASN A 200 -11.70 -6.70 0.02
CA ASN A 200 -11.95 -5.83 -1.11
C ASN A 200 -11.85 -4.34 -0.76
N GLU A 201 -12.22 -3.94 0.45
CA GLU A 201 -12.16 -2.56 0.94
C GLU A 201 -10.72 -2.03 0.94
N PHE A 202 -9.77 -2.82 1.43
CA PHE A 202 -8.35 -2.52 1.39
C PHE A 202 -7.78 -2.60 -0.04
N GLY A 203 -8.31 -3.48 -0.88
CA GLY A 203 -8.08 -3.48 -2.33
C GLY A 203 -8.43 -2.15 -2.99
N GLN A 204 -9.62 -1.60 -2.68
CA GLN A 204 -10.07 -0.31 -3.19
C GLN A 204 -9.23 0.86 -2.64
N TYR A 205 -8.77 0.76 -1.39
CA TYR A 205 -7.82 1.71 -0.82
C TYR A 205 -6.50 1.74 -1.59
N CYS A 206 -5.89 0.57 -1.81
CA CYS A 206 -4.65 0.44 -2.59
C CYS A 206 -4.80 0.95 -4.02
N GLN A 207 -5.95 0.71 -4.67
CA GLN A 207 -6.26 1.27 -5.99
C GLN A 207 -6.37 2.80 -5.97
N SER A 208 -6.86 3.38 -4.88
CA SER A 208 -6.94 4.83 -4.73
C SER A 208 -5.55 5.46 -4.60
N LEU A 209 -4.65 4.84 -3.83
CA LEU A 209 -3.23 5.19 -3.78
C LEU A 209 -2.57 5.02 -5.16
N GLN A 210 -2.85 3.93 -5.87
CA GLN A 210 -2.31 3.68 -7.21
C GLN A 210 -2.69 4.79 -8.19
N LYS A 211 -3.94 5.28 -8.15
CA LYS A 211 -4.39 6.40 -8.97
C LYS A 211 -3.62 7.68 -8.66
N ILE A 212 -3.37 7.97 -7.38
CA ILE A 212 -2.55 9.13 -6.98
C ILE A 212 -1.15 9.00 -7.57
N VAL A 213 -0.50 7.85 -7.38
CA VAL A 213 0.83 7.58 -7.93
C VAL A 213 0.85 7.75 -9.45
N GLY A 214 -0.13 7.17 -10.17
CA GLY A 214 -0.25 7.29 -11.62
C GLY A 214 -0.25 8.75 -12.08
N ARG A 215 -1.16 9.57 -11.53
CA ARG A 215 -1.24 11.01 -11.85
C ARG A 215 0.06 11.76 -11.56
N ARG A 216 0.73 11.43 -10.44
CA ARG A 216 1.99 12.06 -10.04
C ARG A 216 3.15 11.68 -10.95
N LEU A 217 3.19 10.44 -11.44
CA LEU A 217 4.23 9.95 -12.34
C LEU A 217 4.08 10.54 -13.75
N GLU A 218 2.86 10.70 -14.27
CA GLU A 218 2.65 11.31 -15.60
C GLU A 218 3.21 12.73 -15.70
N LYS A 219 3.13 13.50 -14.61
CA LYS A 219 3.63 14.88 -14.53
C LYS A 219 5.11 14.96 -14.12
N ALA A 220 5.74 13.85 -13.77
CA ALA A 220 7.08 13.82 -13.22
C ALA A 220 8.17 13.98 -14.29
N SER A 221 9.26 14.64 -13.93
CA SER A 221 10.48 14.66 -14.76
C SER A 221 11.15 13.28 -14.76
N GLU A 222 12.02 13.02 -15.74
CA GLU A 222 12.77 11.75 -15.84
C GLU A 222 13.57 11.42 -14.58
N ASP A 223 14.15 12.43 -13.91
CA ASP A 223 14.89 12.21 -12.65
C ASP A 223 13.96 11.76 -11.52
N ILE A 224 12.76 12.33 -11.41
CA ILE A 224 11.76 11.92 -10.42
C ILE A 224 11.21 10.53 -10.75
N LEU A 225 10.95 10.24 -12.02
CA LEU A 225 10.54 8.90 -12.47
C LEU A 225 11.58 7.84 -12.07
N ARG A 226 12.86 8.11 -12.32
CA ARG A 226 13.96 7.22 -11.93
C ARG A 226 14.00 6.99 -10.42
N LYS A 227 13.93 8.06 -9.62
CA LYS A 227 13.94 7.96 -8.15
C LYS A 227 12.71 7.22 -7.60
N ALA A 228 11.54 7.42 -8.21
CA ALA A 228 10.32 6.73 -7.83
C ALA A 228 10.38 5.23 -8.18
N GLU A 229 10.94 4.88 -9.35
CA GLU A 229 11.19 3.48 -9.71
C GLU A 229 12.22 2.81 -8.77
N GLU A 230 13.30 3.52 -8.42
CA GLU A 230 14.29 3.07 -7.44
C GLU A 230 13.63 2.81 -6.07
N ALA A 231 12.76 3.70 -5.61
CA ALA A 231 12.01 3.52 -4.36
C ALA A 231 11.05 2.32 -4.43
N PHE A 232 10.33 2.15 -5.54
CA PHE A 232 9.48 0.98 -5.79
C PHE A 232 10.28 -0.32 -5.71
N VAL A 233 11.42 -0.41 -6.39
CA VAL A 233 12.30 -1.60 -6.36
C VAL A 233 12.87 -1.83 -4.96
N CYS A 234 13.25 -0.78 -4.23
CA CYS A 234 13.70 -0.87 -2.84
C CYS A 234 12.61 -1.48 -1.94
N VAL A 235 11.36 -1.03 -2.07
CA VAL A 235 10.22 -1.62 -1.34
C VAL A 235 10.13 -3.11 -1.61
N LEU A 236 10.11 -3.54 -2.88
CA LEU A 236 9.99 -4.97 -3.20
C LEU A 236 11.13 -5.82 -2.62
N ASN A 237 12.36 -5.32 -2.61
CA ASN A 237 13.49 -6.03 -1.99
C ASN A 237 13.34 -6.11 -0.46
N HIS A 238 12.87 -5.03 0.16
CA HIS A 238 12.61 -5.01 1.60
C HIS A 238 11.47 -5.95 1.98
N GLU A 239 10.39 -6.00 1.21
CA GLU A 239 9.29 -6.96 1.39
C GLU A 239 9.79 -8.41 1.32
N VAL A 240 10.56 -8.76 0.29
CA VAL A 240 11.16 -10.11 0.18
C VAL A 240 12.03 -10.43 1.41
N GLY A 241 12.92 -9.52 1.80
CA GLY A 241 13.75 -9.70 2.99
C GLY A 241 12.95 -9.80 4.30
N PHE A 242 11.80 -9.11 4.37
CA PHE A 242 10.88 -9.17 5.50
C PHE A 242 10.17 -10.52 5.59
N TRP A 243 9.73 -11.06 4.45
CA TRP A 243 9.15 -12.39 4.40
C TRP A 243 10.20 -13.48 4.65
N ASP A 244 11.42 -13.34 4.13
CA ASP A 244 12.53 -14.26 4.37
C ASP A 244 12.85 -14.39 5.86
N MET A 245 12.93 -13.28 6.60
CA MET A 245 13.17 -13.35 8.06
C MET A 245 12.00 -13.96 8.84
N SER A 246 10.81 -14.02 8.23
CA SER A 246 9.61 -14.59 8.85
C SER A 246 9.59 -16.11 8.71
N CYS A 247 10.07 -16.63 7.58
CA CYS A 247 10.44 -18.04 7.44
C CYS A 247 11.56 -18.38 8.44
N GLY A 248 11.40 -19.44 9.24
CA GLY A 248 12.50 -19.93 10.08
C GLY A 248 13.74 -20.27 9.23
N GLU A 249 14.92 -20.33 9.87
CA GLU A 249 16.11 -20.89 9.20
C GLU A 249 15.77 -22.31 8.70
N LEU A 250 16.03 -22.56 7.41
CA LEU A 250 15.95 -23.89 6.80
C LEU A 250 17.04 -24.82 7.38
#